data_AF-A0A4P7QED0-F1
#
_entry.id   AF-A0A4P7QED0-F1
#
_cell.length_a   1.000
_cell.length_b   1.000
_cell.length_c   1.000
_cell.angle_alpha   90.00
_cell.angle_beta   90.00
_cell.angle_gamma   90.00
#
_symmetry.space_group_name_H-M   'P 1'
#
loop_
_entity.id
_entity.type
_entity.pdbx_description
1 polymer ?
#
loop_
_entity_poly.entity_id
_entity_poly.type
_entity_poly.pdbx_seq_one_letter_code
_entity_poly.pdbx_strand_id
1 'polypeptide(L)' 'MSKKSAVMSFIAVQLLSFLGLLLSGILWAPVSLGVKAMAILGSVAIATLVWVPVFYFITKYNQERGSAAR' A
#
# COMPACT_ATOMS: atom_id res chain seq x y z
N MET A 1 16.79 -0.60 8.38
CA MET A 1 15.93 0.43 7.74
C MET A 1 15.36 1.35 8.82
N SER A 2 15.14 2.64 8.52
CA SER A 2 14.59 3.59 9.50
C SER A 2 13.06 3.45 9.62
N LYS A 3 12.51 3.59 10.83
CA LYS A 3 11.03 3.65 11.07
C LYS A 3 10.34 4.69 10.18
N LYS A 4 11.02 5.79 9.86
CA LYS A 4 10.51 6.83 8.95
C LYS A 4 10.32 6.32 7.52
N SER A 5 11.22 5.46 7.04
CA SER A 5 11.14 4.87 5.70
C SER A 5 9.98 3.88 5.58
N ALA A 6 9.69 3.13 6.66
CA ALA A 6 8.51 2.26 6.73
C ALA A 6 7.21 3.05 6.56
N VAL A 7 7.02 4.10 7.37
CA VAL A 7 5.81 4.93 7.31
C VAL A 7 5.66 5.62 5.95
N MET A 8 6.74 6.18 5.40
CA MET A 8 6.73 6.78 4.06
C MET A 8 6.31 5.78 2.98
N SER A 9 6.87 4.57 2.99
CA SER A 9 6.51 3.53 2.02
C SER A 9 5.05 3.10 2.15
N PHE A 10 4.53 3.02 3.38
CA PHE A 10 3.13 2.70 3.62
C PHE A 10 2.21 3.77 3.03
N ILE A 11 2.48 5.06 3.34
CA ILE A 11 1.70 6.18 2.80
C ILE A 11 1.74 6.19 1.27
N ALA A 12 2.92 5.97 0.67
CA ALA A 12 3.06 5.93 -0.79
C ALA A 12 2.19 4.83 -1.43
N VAL A 13 2.17 3.62 -0.85
CA VAL A 13 1.31 2.52 -1.35
C VAL A 13 -0.17 2.86 -1.19
N GLN A 14 -0.57 3.47 -0.08
CA GLN A 14 -1.96 3.90 0.09
C GLN A 14 -2.36 4.97 -0.94
N LEU A 15 -1.51 5.97 -1.19
CA LEU A 15 -1.76 6.98 -2.22
C LEU A 15 -1.89 6.36 -3.62
N LEU A 16 -1.03 5.39 -3.95
CA LEU A 16 -1.11 4.66 -5.22
C LEU A 16 -2.42 3.87 -5.34
N SER A 17 -2.86 3.24 -4.24
CA SER A 17 -4.13 2.52 -4.20
C SER A 17 -5.33 3.45 -4.39
N PHE A 18 -5.31 4.64 -3.78
CA PHE A 18 -6.32 5.68 -3.98
C PHE A 18 -6.33 6.20 -5.41
N LEU A 19 -5.15 6.39 -6.03
CA LEU A 19 -5.03 6.73 -7.44
C LEU A 19 -5.68 5.68 -8.34
N GLY A 20 -5.43 4.39 -8.09
CA GLY A 20 -6.09 3.30 -8.82
C GLY A 20 -7.61 3.34 -8.67
N LEU A 21 -8.08 3.67 -7.46
CA LEU A 21 -9.52 3.79 -7.18
C LEU A 21 -10.16 5.00 -7.87
N LEU A 22 -9.45 6.14 -7.94
CA LEU A 22 -9.86 7.31 -8.72
C LEU A 22 -9.95 6.98 -10.22
N LEU A 23 -8.93 6.32 -10.75
CA LEU A 23 -8.87 5.93 -12.17
C LEU A 23 -9.93 4.89 -12.55
N SER A 24 -10.38 4.06 -11.60
CA SER A 24 -11.46 3.09 -11.83
C SER A 24 -12.82 3.75 -12.13
N GLY A 25 -12.96 5.05 -11.86
CA GLY A 25 -14.22 5.79 -12.05
C GLY A 25 -15.33 5.43 -11.06
N ILE A 26 -15.09 4.51 -10.11
CA ILE A 26 -16.10 4.02 -9.16
C ILE A 26 -16.64 5.14 -8.25
N LEU A 27 -15.84 6.18 -8.03
CA LEU A 27 -16.23 7.35 -7.24
C LEU A 27 -17.22 8.25 -8.00
N TRP A 28 -17.19 8.23 -9.33
CA TRP A 28 -18.09 9.00 -10.20
C TRP A 28 -19.27 8.19 -10.71
N ALA A 29 -19.23 6.86 -10.56
CA ALA A 29 -20.33 5.99 -10.93
C ALA A 29 -21.60 6.29 -10.10
N PRO A 30 -22.80 6.12 -10.69
CA PRO A 30 -24.09 6.26 -10.00
C PRO A 30 -24.39 5.04 -9.11
N VAL A 31 -23.45 4.70 -8.24
CA VAL A 31 -23.55 3.61 -7.25
C VAL A 31 -23.83 4.17 -5.86
N SER A 32 -24.39 3.32 -5.00
CA SER A 32 -24.74 3.71 -3.63
C SER A 32 -23.51 4.11 -2.82
N LEU A 33 -23.73 4.96 -1.80
CA LEU A 33 -22.68 5.42 -0.90
C LEU A 33 -21.95 4.26 -0.21
N GLY A 34 -22.69 3.19 0.13
CA GLY A 34 -22.15 1.99 0.76
C GLY A 34 -21.14 1.25 -0.13
N VAL A 35 -21.39 1.19 -1.44
CA VAL A 35 -20.45 0.57 -2.39
C VAL A 35 -19.16 1.40 -2.49
N LYS A 36 -19.27 2.74 -2.52
CA LYS A 36 -18.10 3.63 -2.53
C LYS A 36 -17.27 3.49 -1.26
N ALA A 37 -17.93 3.42 -0.10
CA ALA A 37 -17.27 3.20 1.17
C ALA A 37 -16.55 1.84 1.22
N MET A 38 -17.20 0.77 0.75
CA MET A 38 -16.57 -0.56 0.66
C MET A 38 -15.40 -0.60 -0.31
N ALA A 39 -15.48 0.13 -1.44
CA ALA A 39 -14.35 0.25 -2.36
C ALA A 39 -13.14 0.90 -1.68
N ILE A 40 -13.34 1.98 -0.94
CA ILE A 40 -12.27 2.68 -0.20
C ILE A 40 -11.67 1.76 0.87
N LEU A 41 -12.52 1.14 1.70
CA LEU A 41 -12.06 0.24 2.77
C LEU A 41 -11.34 -0.99 2.20
N GLY A 42 -11.89 -1.59 1.15
CA GLY A 42 -11.28 -2.73 0.45
C GLY A 42 -9.93 -2.37 -0.17
N SER A 43 -9.82 -1.19 -0.77
CA SER A 43 -8.56 -0.68 -1.33
C SER A 43 -7.48 -0.54 -0.26
N VAL A 44 -7.80 0.08 0.88
CA VAL A 44 -6.85 0.22 2.00
C VAL A 44 -6.44 -1.14 2.56
N ALA A 45 -7.39 -2.08 2.69
CA ALA A 45 -7.12 -3.42 3.18
C ALA A 45 -6.19 -4.20 2.23
N ILE A 46 -6.49 -4.21 0.93
CA ILE A 46 -5.67 -4.88 -0.09
C ILE A 46 -4.28 -4.24 -0.16
N ALA A 47 -4.19 -2.91 -0.19
CA ALA A 47 -2.93 -2.19 -0.19
C ALA A 47 -2.05 -2.54 1.01
N THR A 48 -2.65 -2.67 2.20
CA THR A 48 -1.95 -3.07 3.42
C THR A 48 -1.49 -4.53 3.33
N LEU A 49 -2.34 -5.44 2.87
CA LEU A 49 -2.01 -6.85 2.70
C LEU A 49 -0.87 -7.09 1.71
N VAL A 50 -0.76 -6.25 0.67
CA VAL A 50 0.36 -6.28 -0.28
C VAL A 50 1.61 -5.64 0.31
N TRP A 51 1.47 -4.50 1.01
CA TRP A 51 2.60 -3.77 1.56
C TRP A 51 3.35 -4.57 2.62
N VAL A 52 2.66 -5.24 3.55
CA VAL A 52 3.27 -5.99 4.66
C VAL A 52 4.33 -7.01 4.20
N PRO A 53 4.01 -8.00 3.32
CA PRO A 53 4.99 -8.98 2.87
C PRO A 53 6.09 -8.34 2.01
N VAL A 54 5.75 -7.41 1.11
CA VAL A 54 6.74 -6.70 0.27
C VAL A 54 7.75 -5.97 1.14
N PHE A 55 7.27 -5.24 2.15
CA PHE A 55 8.11 -4.53 3.10
C PHE A 55 9.01 -5.49 3.90
N TYR A 56 8.46 -6.61 4.35
CA TYR A 56 9.22 -7.65 5.04
C TYR A 56 10.35 -8.20 4.17
N PHE A 57 10.06 -8.60 2.92
CA PHE A 57 11.05 -9.15 2.01
C PHE A 57 12.14 -8.14 1.63
N ILE A 58 11.77 -6.88 1.35
CA ILE A 58 12.74 -5.82 1.06
C ILE A 58 13.66 -5.60 2.27
N THR A 59 13.08 -5.56 3.47
CA THR A 59 13.86 -5.36 4.71
C THR A 59 14.83 -6.53 4.94
N LYS A 60 14.34 -7.77 4.77
CA LYS A 60 15.15 -8.99 4.91
C LYS A 60 16.28 -9.03 3.88
N TYR A 61 15.98 -8.78 2.62
CA TYR A 61 16.97 -8.74 1.54
C TYR A 61 18.06 -7.69 1.78
N ASN A 62 17.67 -6.48 2.21
CA ASN A 62 18.63 -5.42 2.53
C ASN A 62 19.50 -5.75 3.75
N GLN A 63 18.98 -6.50 4.71
CA GLN A 63 19.74 -6.96 5.88
C GLN A 63 20.79 -8.00 5.47
N GLU A 64 20.42 -8.99 4.65
CA GLU A 64 21.33 -10.02 4.13
C GLU A 64 22.44 -9.41 3.25
N ARG A 65 22.10 -8.45 2.37
CA ARG A 65 23.10 -7.72 1.57
C ARG A 65 24.01 -6.83 2.42
N GLY A 66 23.47 -6.17 3.45
CA GLY A 66 24.26 -5.33 4.36
C GLY A 66 25.22 -6.13 5.23
N SER A 67 24.91 -7.39 5.52
CA SER A 67 25.78 -8.34 6.22
C SER A 67 26.85 -8.96 5.32
N ALA A 68 26.61 -9.09 4.01
CA ALA A 68 27.59 -9.60 3.05
C ALA A 68 28.63 -8.55 2.58
N ALA A 69 28.38 -7.27 2.85
CA ALA A 69 29.27 -6.15 2.50
C ALA A 69 30.16 -5.68 3.68
N ARG A 70 30.13 -6.38 4.81
CA ARG A 70 30.99 -6.17 5.98
C ARG A 70 31.85 -7.41 6.20
#